data_AF-A0A1R0H430-F1
#
_entry.id   AF-A0A1R0H430-F1
#
_cell.length_a   1.000
_cell.length_b   1.000
_cell.length_c   1.000
_cell.angle_alpha   90.00
_cell.angle_beta   90.00
_cell.angle_gamma   90.00
#
_symmetry.space_group_name_H-M   'P 1'
#
loop_
_entity.id
_entity.type
_entity.pdbx_description
1 polymer ?
#
loop_
_entity_poly.entity_id
_entity_poly.type
_entity_poly.pdbx_seq_one_letter_code
_entity_poly.pdbx_strand_id
1 'polypeptide(L)'
;MSKVFPYFFQTKIFNEFVNPRNAQGSFHEALKALWKKSTNSNLEYKAFGKPNKVQYEYAETRFKSLEPSFGLEATSTKPDVFAIGDNPYSDIAGANGNGWKSVLVCTGVYQGTPDSNHHVHKATKVTSDVYQAVKWIIESYR
;
A
#
# COMPACT_ATOMS: atom_id res chain seq x y z
N MET A 1 -4.56 32.25 -3.73
CA MET A 1 -4.16 31.06 -2.95
C MET A 1 -5.19 29.96 -3.17
N SER A 2 -4.91 28.97 -4.01
CA SER A 2 -5.78 27.78 -4.12
C SER A 2 -5.62 26.96 -2.83
N LYS A 3 -6.74 26.75 -2.11
CA LYS A 3 -6.77 25.89 -0.93
C LYS A 3 -6.78 24.44 -1.40
N VAL A 4 -5.65 23.77 -1.32
CA VAL A 4 -5.52 22.35 -1.66
C VAL A 4 -5.97 21.52 -0.45
N PHE A 5 -7.01 20.70 -0.63
CA PHE A 5 -7.51 19.84 0.45
C PHE A 5 -6.64 18.58 0.61
N PRO A 6 -6.19 18.24 1.83
CA PRO A 6 -5.50 16.99 2.10
C PRO A 6 -6.48 15.82 2.15
N TYR A 7 -6.09 14.66 1.60
CA TYR A 7 -6.94 13.46 1.55
C TYR A 7 -6.16 12.16 1.73
N PHE A 8 -6.77 11.06 2.21
CA PHE A 8 -6.10 9.75 2.35
C PHE A 8 -6.71 8.71 1.38
N PHE A 9 -5.86 7.99 0.66
CA PHE A 9 -6.28 7.16 -0.48
C PHE A 9 -6.39 5.68 -0.13
N GLN A 10 -7.63 5.18 -0.03
CA GLN A 10 -7.95 3.77 -0.16
C GLN A 10 -9.39 3.64 -0.67
N THR A 11 -9.58 3.06 -1.86
CA THR A 11 -10.91 2.98 -2.51
C THR A 11 -11.77 1.87 -1.93
N LYS A 12 -11.14 0.75 -1.56
CA LYS A 12 -11.79 -0.42 -0.97
C LYS A 12 -11.04 -0.88 0.29
N ILE A 13 -11.81 -1.24 1.31
CA ILE A 13 -11.32 -1.94 2.50
C ILE A 13 -12.00 -3.30 2.60
N PHE A 14 -11.26 -4.28 3.12
CA PHE A 14 -11.83 -5.56 3.53
C PHE A 14 -12.08 -5.52 5.05
N ASN A 15 -13.24 -6.01 5.48
CA ASN A 15 -13.62 -6.11 6.88
C ASN A 15 -14.42 -7.39 7.10
N GLU A 16 -15.13 -7.52 8.21
CA GLU A 16 -15.93 -8.72 8.58
C GLU A 16 -17.07 -9.10 7.60
N PHE A 17 -17.29 -8.31 6.55
CA PHE A 17 -18.29 -8.59 5.53
C PHE A 17 -17.67 -9.23 4.28
N VAL A 18 -18.41 -10.15 3.66
CA VAL A 18 -18.00 -10.90 2.46
C VAL A 18 -17.61 -10.00 1.28
N ASN A 19 -18.25 -8.83 1.16
CA ASN A 19 -18.01 -7.88 0.07
C ASN A 19 -17.13 -6.71 0.54
N PRO A 20 -16.05 -6.38 -0.19
CA PRO A 20 -15.24 -5.20 0.08
C PRO A 20 -16.08 -3.92 0.14
N ARG A 21 -15.81 -3.08 1.13
CA ARG A 21 -16.56 -1.84 1.37
C ARG A 21 -15.88 -0.66 0.71
N ASN A 22 -16.70 0.24 0.16
CA ASN A 22 -16.24 1.55 -0.27
C ASN A 22 -15.62 2.29 0.92
N ALA A 23 -14.37 2.68 0.77
CA ALA A 23 -13.66 3.48 1.76
C ALA A 23 -13.50 4.93 1.25
N GLN A 24 -12.58 5.68 1.84
CA GLN A 24 -12.35 7.09 1.53
C GLN A 24 -12.25 7.34 0.01
N GLY A 25 -11.55 6.51 -0.76
CA GLY A 25 -11.40 6.75 -2.19
C GLY A 25 -12.75 6.89 -2.93
N SER A 26 -13.80 6.19 -2.50
CA SER A 26 -15.13 6.31 -3.10
C SER A 26 -15.80 7.66 -2.81
N PHE A 27 -15.64 8.18 -1.58
CA PHE A 27 -16.10 9.54 -1.24
C PHE A 27 -15.37 10.59 -2.08
N HIS A 28 -14.07 10.39 -2.33
CA HIS A 28 -13.27 11.30 -3.14
C HIS A 28 -13.74 11.37 -4.58
N GLU A 29 -14.03 10.22 -5.19
CA GLU A 29 -14.56 10.18 -6.55
C GLU A 29 -15.94 10.85 -6.65
N ALA A 30 -16.80 10.65 -5.65
CA ALA A 30 -18.07 11.38 -5.56
C ALA A 30 -17.85 12.90 -5.44
N LEU A 31 -16.91 13.34 -4.60
CA LEU A 31 -16.58 14.75 -4.43
C LEU A 31 -16.03 15.39 -5.72
N LYS A 32 -15.14 14.69 -6.44
CA LYS A 32 -14.64 15.13 -7.76
C LYS A 32 -15.78 15.31 -8.75
N ALA A 33 -16.68 14.34 -8.82
CA ALA A 33 -17.82 14.39 -9.74
C ALA A 33 -18.74 15.57 -9.42
N LEU A 34 -19.04 15.80 -8.14
CA LEU A 34 -19.85 16.94 -7.69
C LEU A 34 -19.18 18.27 -7.99
N TRP A 35 -17.88 18.41 -7.69
CA TRP A 35 -17.10 19.62 -7.98
C TRP A 35 -17.06 19.94 -9.48
N LYS A 36 -16.82 18.92 -10.31
CA LYS A 36 -16.80 19.08 -11.77
C LYS A 36 -18.15 19.54 -12.29
N LYS A 37 -19.23 18.96 -11.76
CA LYS A 37 -20.59 19.32 -12.14
C LYS A 37 -20.95 20.76 -11.71
N SER A 38 -20.53 21.20 -10.54
CA SER A 38 -20.90 22.52 -10.01
C SER A 38 -20.04 23.68 -10.53
N THR A 39 -18.76 23.43 -10.84
CA THR A 39 -17.80 24.48 -11.20
C THR A 39 -17.28 24.39 -12.64
N ASN A 40 -17.60 23.31 -13.36
CA ASN A 40 -17.03 22.95 -14.67
C ASN A 40 -15.50 22.78 -14.68
N SER A 41 -14.83 22.84 -13.52
CA SER A 41 -13.39 22.69 -13.34
C SER A 41 -13.04 21.37 -12.65
N ASN A 42 -11.79 20.92 -12.72
CA ASN A 42 -11.34 19.75 -11.98
C ASN A 42 -10.97 20.16 -10.54
N LEU A 43 -11.27 19.29 -9.57
CA LEU A 43 -10.90 19.53 -8.17
C LEU A 43 -9.37 19.46 -8.00
N GLU A 44 -8.75 20.51 -7.47
CA GLU A 44 -7.36 20.50 -7.03
C GLU A 44 -7.26 19.95 -5.60
N TYR A 45 -6.47 18.90 -5.41
CA TYR A 45 -6.30 18.24 -4.11
C TYR A 45 -4.90 17.62 -3.98
N LYS A 46 -4.49 17.34 -2.73
CA LYS A 46 -3.27 16.60 -2.44
C LYS A 46 -3.63 15.31 -1.72
N ALA A 47 -3.33 14.18 -2.37
CA ALA A 47 -3.52 12.86 -1.77
C ALA A 47 -2.30 12.45 -0.93
N PHE A 48 -2.63 11.84 0.20
CA PHE A 48 -1.80 11.10 1.13
C PHE A 48 -2.40 9.68 1.18
N GLY A 49 -1.82 8.74 1.92
CA GLY A 49 -2.22 7.33 1.81
C GLY A 49 -1.41 6.59 0.75
N LYS A 50 -1.27 5.27 0.90
CA LYS A 50 -0.69 4.39 -0.11
C LYS A 50 -1.49 4.54 -1.40
N PRO A 51 -0.86 4.62 -2.58
CA PRO A 51 0.55 4.34 -2.86
C PRO A 51 1.48 5.58 -2.81
N ASN A 52 1.10 6.70 -2.19
CA ASN A 52 1.90 7.93 -2.24
C ASN A 52 3.25 7.80 -1.52
N LYS A 53 4.30 8.30 -2.19
CA LYS A 53 5.71 8.25 -1.74
C LYS A 53 5.93 8.82 -0.32
N VAL A 54 5.22 9.88 0.03
CA VAL A 54 5.35 10.57 1.34
C VAL A 54 5.23 9.61 2.53
N GLN A 55 4.37 8.60 2.44
CA GLN A 55 4.21 7.64 3.54
C GLN A 55 5.32 6.61 3.62
N TYR A 56 5.86 6.21 2.48
CA TYR A 56 7.02 5.30 2.45
C TYR A 56 8.28 6.02 2.91
N GLU A 57 8.48 7.28 2.52
CA GLU A 57 9.58 8.13 3.03
C GLU A 57 9.49 8.31 4.55
N TYR A 58 8.28 8.50 5.09
CA TYR A 58 8.06 8.53 6.53
C TYR A 58 8.43 7.19 7.19
N ALA A 59 8.00 6.07 6.62
CA ALA A 59 8.33 4.74 7.15
C ALA A 59 9.85 4.46 7.11
N GLU A 60 10.54 4.85 6.03
CA GLU A 60 12.01 4.75 5.95
C GLU A 60 12.71 5.57 7.03
N THR A 61 12.21 6.78 7.31
CA THR A 61 12.76 7.64 8.37
C THR A 61 12.59 6.98 9.74
N ARG A 62 11.45 6.31 9.98
CA ARG A 62 11.22 5.56 11.22
C ARG A 62 12.09 4.32 11.32
N PHE A 63 12.32 3.59 10.22
CA PHE A 63 13.25 2.45 10.23
C PHE A 63 14.66 2.89 10.62
N LYS A 64 15.19 3.96 10.01
CA LYS A 64 16.50 4.53 10.38
C LYS A 64 16.58 4.91 11.86
N SER A 65 15.49 5.43 12.43
CA SER A 65 15.46 5.76 13.86
C SER A 65 15.44 4.54 14.79
N LEU A 66 15.03 3.37 14.28
CA LEU A 66 14.92 2.13 15.05
C LEU A 66 16.09 1.16 14.80
N GLU A 67 16.88 1.37 13.73
CA GLU A 67 18.11 0.61 13.42
C GLU A 67 19.02 0.38 14.65
N PRO A 68 19.27 1.37 15.53
CA PRO A 68 20.07 1.17 16.74
C PRO A 68 19.48 0.12 17.68
N SER A 69 18.15 0.09 17.81
CA SER A 69 17.43 -0.83 18.69
C SER A 69 17.37 -2.27 18.15
N PHE A 70 17.58 -2.45 16.84
CA PHE A 70 17.62 -3.76 16.20
C PHE A 70 19.05 -4.35 16.11
N GLY A 71 20.06 -3.64 16.61
CA GLY A 71 21.46 -4.07 16.50
C GLY A 71 22.00 -4.06 15.07
N LEU A 72 21.37 -3.29 14.17
CA LEU A 72 21.73 -3.22 12.74
C LEU A 72 22.84 -2.21 12.45
N GLU A 73 23.40 -1.56 13.47
CA GLU A 73 24.43 -0.51 13.34
C GLU A 73 25.73 -0.97 12.64
N ALA A 74 25.94 -2.28 12.49
CA ALA A 74 27.20 -2.85 11.98
C ALA A 74 27.16 -3.32 10.51
N THR A 75 26.04 -3.23 9.79
CA THR A 75 25.94 -3.74 8.42
C THR A 75 25.88 -2.61 7.39
N SER A 76 26.87 -2.52 6.48
CA SER A 76 26.90 -1.53 5.37
C SER A 76 25.80 -1.69 4.32
N THR A 77 24.86 -2.61 4.50
CA THR A 77 23.78 -2.94 3.56
C THR A 77 22.43 -2.55 4.16
N LYS A 78 21.67 -1.73 3.42
CA LYS A 78 20.28 -1.40 3.77
C LYS A 78 19.47 -2.71 3.93
N PRO A 79 18.70 -2.89 5.01
CA PRO A 79 17.90 -4.09 5.20
C PRO A 79 16.84 -4.21 4.10
N ASP A 80 16.57 -5.44 3.68
CA ASP A 80 15.44 -5.74 2.81
C ASP A 80 14.12 -5.44 3.54
N VAL A 81 13.27 -4.61 2.93
CA VAL A 81 11.94 -4.30 3.45
C VAL A 81 10.88 -5.03 2.64
N PHE A 82 10.00 -5.75 3.34
CA PHE A 82 8.88 -6.49 2.76
C PHE A 82 7.56 -5.83 3.15
N ALA A 83 6.79 -5.37 2.17
CA ALA A 83 5.42 -4.90 2.38
C ALA A 83 4.44 -6.04 2.13
N ILE A 84 3.71 -6.46 3.17
CA ILE A 84 2.67 -7.50 3.08
C ILE A 84 1.30 -6.80 3.06
N GLY A 85 0.47 -7.08 2.06
CA GLY A 85 -0.85 -6.45 1.94
C GLY A 85 -1.76 -7.15 0.96
N ASP A 86 -3.04 -6.75 0.94
CA ASP A 86 -4.12 -7.41 0.20
C ASP A 86 -4.59 -6.59 -1.01
N ASN A 87 -4.13 -5.35 -1.18
CA ASN A 87 -4.59 -4.46 -2.24
C ASN A 87 -3.49 -4.16 -3.28
N PRO A 88 -3.60 -4.69 -4.52
CA PRO A 88 -2.62 -4.46 -5.58
C PRO A 88 -2.39 -2.98 -5.92
N TYR A 89 -3.44 -2.15 -5.89
CA TYR A 89 -3.37 -0.73 -6.25
C TYR A 89 -2.90 0.17 -5.09
N SER A 90 -2.69 -0.39 -3.89
CA SER A 90 -2.28 0.37 -2.71
C SER A 90 -0.98 -0.20 -2.14
N ASP A 91 -1.03 -1.41 -1.56
CA ASP A 91 0.11 -2.03 -0.90
C ASP A 91 1.22 -2.38 -1.89
N ILE A 92 0.84 -3.10 -2.95
CA ILE A 92 1.79 -3.65 -3.92
C ILE A 92 2.34 -2.53 -4.81
N ALA A 93 1.46 -1.69 -5.34
CA ALA A 93 1.86 -0.51 -6.11
C ALA A 93 2.80 0.41 -5.32
N GLY A 94 2.49 0.69 -4.05
CA GLY A 94 3.31 1.56 -3.21
C GLY A 94 4.65 0.92 -2.85
N ALA A 95 4.69 -0.37 -2.50
CA ALA A 95 5.92 -1.07 -2.20
C ALA A 95 6.87 -1.12 -3.41
N ASN A 96 6.34 -1.52 -4.58
CA ASN A 96 7.12 -1.57 -5.82
C ASN A 96 7.64 -0.17 -6.21
N GLY A 97 6.83 0.87 -6.06
CA GLY A 97 7.23 2.25 -6.35
C GLY A 97 8.34 2.80 -5.44
N ASN A 98 8.59 2.16 -4.29
CA ASN A 98 9.63 2.55 -3.33
C ASN A 98 10.78 1.53 -3.27
N GLY A 99 10.84 0.59 -4.21
CA GLY A 99 11.90 -0.42 -4.28
C GLY A 99 11.86 -1.45 -3.14
N TRP A 100 10.72 -1.59 -2.47
CA TRP A 100 10.52 -2.63 -1.44
C TRP A 100 10.04 -3.92 -2.09
N LYS A 101 10.32 -5.05 -1.46
CA LYS A 101 9.75 -6.35 -1.85
C LYS A 101 8.28 -6.38 -1.42
N SER A 102 7.40 -6.92 -2.25
CA SER A 102 5.96 -6.88 -2.03
C SER A 102 5.37 -8.30 -1.95
N VAL A 103 4.53 -8.56 -0.95
CA VAL A 103 3.84 -9.84 -0.77
C VAL A 103 2.34 -9.60 -0.75
N LEU A 104 1.65 -10.16 -1.74
CA LEU A 104 0.21 -10.04 -1.88
C LEU A 104 -0.49 -11.22 -1.19
N VAL A 105 -1.35 -10.94 -0.22
CA VAL A 105 -2.15 -11.97 0.46
C VAL A 105 -3.55 -12.08 -0.15
N CYS A 106 -4.12 -13.28 -0.13
CA CYS A 106 -5.42 -13.60 -0.75
C CYS A 106 -6.61 -13.53 0.23
N THR A 107 -6.41 -12.92 1.40
CA THR A 107 -7.41 -12.85 2.49
C THR A 107 -8.22 -11.55 2.51
N GLY A 108 -8.12 -10.71 1.47
CA GLY A 108 -8.69 -9.36 1.50
C GLY A 108 -9.21 -8.85 0.17
N VAL A 109 -8.88 -7.61 -0.20
CA VAL A 109 -9.34 -6.97 -1.45
C VAL A 109 -8.98 -7.81 -2.67
N TYR A 110 -7.79 -8.43 -2.67
CA TYR A 110 -7.40 -9.41 -3.66
C TYR A 110 -7.99 -10.78 -3.34
N GLN A 111 -8.76 -11.32 -4.29
CA GLN A 111 -9.48 -12.59 -4.21
C GLN A 111 -8.91 -13.63 -5.20
N GLY A 112 -7.61 -13.52 -5.52
CA GLY A 112 -6.92 -14.52 -6.35
C GLY A 112 -6.51 -15.75 -5.56
N THR A 113 -5.80 -16.67 -6.22
CA THR A 113 -5.17 -17.83 -5.57
C THR A 113 -3.70 -17.56 -5.28
N PRO A 114 -3.07 -18.33 -4.37
CA PRO A 114 -1.61 -18.37 -4.25
C PRO A 114 -0.96 -18.56 -5.64
N ASP A 115 0.17 -17.89 -5.85
CA ASP A 115 0.94 -17.85 -7.10
C ASP A 115 0.22 -17.23 -8.33
N SER A 116 -1.07 -16.90 -8.24
CA SER A 116 -1.75 -16.07 -9.23
C SER A 116 -1.48 -14.61 -8.91
N ASN A 117 -0.67 -13.94 -9.73
CA ASN A 117 -0.32 -12.53 -9.51
C ASN A 117 -1.31 -11.57 -10.16
N HIS A 118 -1.43 -10.37 -9.61
CA HIS A 118 -2.27 -9.34 -10.20
C HIS A 118 -1.67 -8.85 -11.53
N HIS A 119 -2.51 -8.68 -12.55
CA HIS A 119 -2.08 -8.40 -13.92
C HIS A 119 -1.38 -7.04 -14.09
N VAL A 120 -1.81 -6.00 -13.34
CA VAL A 120 -1.18 -4.66 -13.38
C VAL A 120 -0.01 -4.55 -12.40
N HIS A 121 -0.31 -4.57 -11.09
CA HIS A 121 0.70 -4.47 -10.04
C HIS A 121 1.15 -5.85 -9.56
N LYS A 122 2.22 -6.37 -10.16
CA LYS A 122 2.79 -7.68 -9.80
C LYS A 122 3.54 -7.61 -8.47
N ALA A 123 3.19 -8.48 -7.53
CA ALA A 123 3.92 -8.65 -6.28
C ALA A 123 5.17 -9.51 -6.45
N THR A 124 6.16 -9.39 -5.56
CA THR A 124 7.30 -10.31 -5.48
C THR A 124 6.84 -11.75 -5.18
N LYS A 125 5.84 -11.91 -4.30
CA LYS A 125 5.22 -13.19 -3.98
C LYS A 125 3.72 -13.01 -3.74
N VAL A 126 2.94 -14.03 -4.08
CA VAL A 126 1.53 -14.12 -3.69
C VAL A 126 1.36 -15.31 -2.75
N THR A 127 0.73 -15.10 -1.61
CA THR A 127 0.50 -16.14 -0.59
C THR A 127 -0.96 -16.21 -0.20
N SER A 128 -1.38 -17.32 0.40
CA SER A 128 -2.75 -17.48 0.90
C SER A 128 -3.06 -16.41 1.94
N ASP A 129 -2.15 -16.22 2.90
CA ASP A 129 -2.33 -15.39 4.08
C ASP A 129 -1.00 -14.80 4.57
N VAL A 130 -1.07 -14.04 5.66
CA VAL A 130 0.08 -13.40 6.30
C VAL A 130 1.07 -14.40 6.93
N TYR A 131 0.59 -15.54 7.43
CA TYR A 131 1.46 -16.55 8.01
C TYR A 131 2.38 -17.16 6.93
N GLN A 132 1.80 -17.54 5.79
CA GLN A 132 2.58 -18.03 4.65
C GLN A 132 3.52 -16.96 4.08
N ALA A 133 3.11 -15.69 4.09
CA ALA A 133 3.98 -14.58 3.69
C ALA A 133 5.23 -14.50 4.57
N VAL A 134 5.05 -14.47 5.89
CA VAL A 134 6.17 -14.38 6.85
C VAL A 134 7.05 -15.62 6.79
N LYS A 135 6.44 -16.81 6.72
CA LYS A 135 7.18 -18.07 6.56
C LYS A 135 8.07 -18.05 5.33
N TRP A 136 7.52 -17.67 4.18
CA TRP A 136 8.27 -17.57 2.92
C TRP A 136 9.44 -16.58 3.02
N ILE A 137 9.23 -15.41 3.65
CA ILE A 137 10.29 -14.40 3.84
C ILE A 137 11.44 -15.00 4.66
N ILE A 138 11.13 -15.62 5.80
CA ILE A 138 12.13 -16.19 6.70
C ILE A 138 12.87 -17.35 6.03
N GLU A 139 12.19 -18.18 5.23
CA GLU A 139 12.83 -19.32 4.56
C GLU A 139 13.69 -18.90 3.35
N SER A 140 13.36 -17.78 2.69
CA SER A 140 14.01 -17.36 1.44
C SER A 140 15.11 -16.32 1.62
N TYR A 141 15.12 -15.58 2.73
CA TYR A 141 16.02 -14.44 2.95
C TYR A 141 16.72 -14.49 4.32
N ARG A 142 16.93 -15.70 4.84
CA ARG A 142 17.75 -15.93 6.04
C ARG A 142 19.24 -15.94 5.75
#